data_AF-A0A7Y6KJW6-F1
#
_entry.id   AF-A0A7Y6KJW6-F1
#
_cell.length_a   1.000
_cell.length_b   1.000
_cell.length_c   1.000
_cell.angle_alpha   90.00
_cell.angle_beta   90.00
_cell.angle_gamma   90.00
#
_symmetry.space_group_name_H-M   'P 1'
#
loop_
_entity.id
_entity.type
_entity.pdbx_description
1 polymer ?
#
loop_
_entity_poly.entity_id
_entity_poly.type
_entity_poly.pdbx_seq_one_letter_code
_entity_poly.pdbx_strand_id
1 'polypeptide(L)'
;MNNTQQKCIGWFLIVLLFASYITINNIVFLKANQQEGENKIKVLMGNIDELRMLLEINQSKIEKKIFDFKRSLLTQCEQIGDGSTRYKNLAKLLLLVVKMKNSLLQEAKFNNHINSIKPLILELDDPEIENAVNELEGLKEIDTLHELSLSFEKTIAIINYNKGTLFQKIISNWVKIRVKNDPLRAKFTEIEESVNDNDWQSVTATVSSLTNPEFKLWLNKLNGFIVASKNISIIYYHLLQYIS
;
A
#
# COMPACT_ATOMS: atom_id res chain seq x y z
N MET A 1 -35.31 -29.32 33.31
CA MET A 1 -35.75 -28.22 32.43
C MET A 1 -35.60 -28.72 31.00
N ASN A 2 -36.65 -28.65 30.17
CA ASN A 2 -36.61 -29.25 28.84
C ASN A 2 -35.71 -28.41 27.90
N ASN A 3 -35.00 -29.05 26.97
CA ASN A 3 -33.97 -28.42 26.13
C ASN A 3 -34.54 -27.24 25.30
N THR A 4 -35.83 -27.30 24.99
CA THR A 4 -36.59 -26.24 24.31
C THR A 4 -36.78 -25.00 25.19
N GLN A 5 -37.02 -25.17 26.49
CA GLN A 5 -37.20 -24.06 27.43
C GLN A 5 -35.88 -23.32 27.67
N GLN A 6 -34.77 -24.04 27.74
CA GLN A 6 -33.44 -23.44 27.90
C GLN A 6 -33.04 -22.60 26.68
N LYS A 7 -33.39 -23.05 25.47
CA LYS A 7 -33.20 -22.27 24.23
C LYS A 7 -34.08 -21.02 24.19
N CYS A 8 -35.35 -21.11 24.58
CA CYS A 8 -36.25 -19.96 24.62
C CYS A 8 -35.79 -18.90 25.63
N ILE A 9 -35.31 -19.31 26.82
CA ILE A 9 -34.76 -18.39 27.82
C ILE A 9 -33.47 -17.73 27.31
N GLY A 10 -32.60 -18.49 26.63
CA GLY A 10 -31.39 -17.95 26.00
C GLY A 10 -31.70 -16.88 24.95
N TRP A 11 -32.65 -17.13 24.07
CA TRP A 11 -33.09 -16.14 23.07
C TRP A 11 -33.74 -14.91 23.70
N PHE A 12 -34.54 -15.10 24.76
CA PHE A 12 -35.16 -13.99 25.48
C PHE A 12 -34.12 -13.05 26.12
N LEU A 13 -33.07 -13.60 26.74
CA LEU A 13 -31.98 -12.81 27.33
C LEU A 13 -31.20 -12.00 26.27
N ILE A 14 -30.98 -12.57 25.09
CA ILE A 14 -30.30 -11.88 23.97
C ILE A 14 -31.13 -10.69 23.49
N VAL A 15 -32.45 -10.87 23.30
CA VAL A 15 -33.35 -9.79 22.89
C VAL A 15 -33.40 -8.67 23.95
N LEU A 16 -33.41 -9.04 25.23
CA LEU A 16 -33.43 -8.08 26.33
C LEU A 16 -32.16 -7.21 26.39
N LEU A 17 -30.99 -7.82 26.16
CA LEU A 17 -29.71 -7.10 26.07
C LEU A 17 -29.70 -6.12 24.89
N PHE A 18 -30.19 -6.54 23.72
CA PHE A 18 -30.27 -5.67 22.55
C PHE A 18 -31.21 -4.47 22.77
N ALA A 19 -32.38 -4.70 23.36
CA ALA A 19 -33.32 -3.62 23.66
C ALA A 19 -32.71 -2.60 24.64
N SER A 20 -32.06 -3.08 25.70
CA SER A 20 -31.42 -2.21 26.70
C SER A 20 -30.28 -1.36 26.12
N TYR A 21 -29.48 -1.93 25.21
CA TYR A 21 -28.41 -1.22 24.53
C TYR A 21 -28.94 -0.06 23.66
N ILE A 22 -30.01 -0.31 22.89
CA ILE A 22 -30.63 0.73 22.03
C ILE A 22 -31.19 1.87 22.88
N THR A 23 -31.84 1.57 23.99
CA THR A 23 -32.43 2.59 24.87
C THR A 23 -31.35 3.46 25.53
N ILE A 24 -30.26 2.86 26.02
CA ILE A 24 -29.15 3.60 26.64
C ILE A 24 -28.46 4.49 25.61
N ASN A 25 -28.19 3.99 24.39
CA ASN A 25 -27.53 4.77 23.36
C ASN A 25 -28.38 5.97 22.89
N ASN A 26 -29.70 5.80 22.78
CA ASN A 26 -30.61 6.89 22.44
C ASN A 26 -30.69 7.96 23.53
N ILE A 27 -30.68 7.57 24.82
CA ILE A 27 -30.67 8.52 25.94
C ILE A 27 -29.35 9.31 25.99
N VAL A 28 -28.21 8.64 25.78
CA VAL A 28 -26.90 9.31 25.74
C VAL A 28 -26.81 10.26 24.55
N PHE A 29 -27.31 9.85 23.37
CA PHE A 29 -27.34 10.68 22.18
C PHE A 29 -28.26 11.91 22.33
N LEU A 30 -29.45 11.76 22.92
CA LEU A 30 -30.35 12.86 23.21
C LEU A 30 -29.77 13.84 24.26
N LYS A 31 -29.10 13.31 25.29
CA LYS A 31 -28.49 14.12 26.36
C LYS A 31 -27.22 14.86 25.91
N ALA A 32 -26.45 14.29 24.98
CA ALA A 32 -25.28 14.94 24.39
C ALA A 32 -25.64 16.11 23.45
N ASN A 33 -26.79 16.03 22.77
CA ASN A 33 -27.22 17.10 21.85
C ASN A 33 -27.89 18.30 22.52
N GLN A 34 -28.28 18.21 23.79
CA GLN A 34 -29.11 19.23 24.44
C GLN A 34 -28.36 20.26 25.30
N GLN A 35 -27.04 20.11 25.55
CA GLN A 35 -26.39 20.87 26.63
C GLN A 35 -25.15 21.72 26.28
N GLU A 36 -24.62 21.73 25.04
CA GLU A 36 -23.36 22.46 24.74
C GLU A 36 -23.27 23.21 23.39
N GLY A 37 -24.36 23.30 22.62
CA GLY A 37 -24.31 23.74 21.21
C GLY A 37 -24.01 25.22 20.96
N GLU A 38 -24.79 26.16 21.47
CA GLU A 38 -24.83 27.50 20.82
C GLU A 38 -23.64 28.42 21.14
N ASN A 39 -23.09 28.39 22.36
CA ASN A 39 -21.97 29.28 22.72
C ASN A 39 -20.59 28.72 22.36
N LYS A 40 -20.41 27.39 22.35
CA LYS A 40 -19.14 26.78 21.92
C LYS A 40 -18.98 26.79 20.41
N ILE A 41 -20.05 26.60 19.63
CA ILE A 41 -19.99 26.59 18.17
C ILE A 41 -19.49 27.93 17.62
N LYS A 42 -19.92 29.06 18.19
CA LYS A 42 -19.51 30.41 17.71
C LYS A 42 -18.03 30.71 17.96
N VAL A 43 -17.47 30.26 19.09
CA VAL A 43 -16.03 30.37 19.40
C VAL A 43 -15.22 29.38 18.56
N LEU A 44 -15.73 28.16 18.35
CA LEU A 44 -15.11 27.15 17.50
C LEU A 44 -15.04 27.60 16.03
N MET A 45 -16.09 28.26 15.52
CA MET A 45 -16.14 28.76 14.15
C MET A 45 -15.09 29.86 13.91
N GLY A 46 -14.93 30.80 14.85
CA GLY A 46 -13.89 31.82 14.79
C GLY A 46 -12.47 31.24 14.83
N ASN A 47 -12.24 30.23 15.67
CA ASN A 47 -10.95 29.53 15.73
C ASN A 47 -10.67 28.69 14.47
N ILE A 48 -11.71 28.16 13.82
CA ILE A 48 -11.59 27.43 12.54
C ILE A 48 -11.22 28.39 11.41
N ASP A 49 -11.79 29.59 11.36
CA ASP A 49 -11.45 30.59 10.36
C ASP A 49 -10.01 31.11 10.52
N GLU A 50 -9.55 31.30 11.76
CA GLU A 50 -8.15 31.67 12.06
C GLU A 50 -7.17 30.54 11.67
N LEU A 51 -7.52 29.28 11.98
CA LEU A 51 -6.76 28.11 11.54
C LEU A 51 -6.70 27.99 10.02
N ARG A 52 -7.81 28.26 9.34
CA ARG A 52 -7.90 28.25 7.87
C ARG A 52 -7.00 29.31 7.26
N MET A 53 -7.03 30.53 7.80
CA MET A 53 -6.15 31.62 7.37
C MET A 53 -4.67 31.26 7.58
N LEU A 54 -4.31 30.69 8.73
CA LEU A 54 -2.94 30.23 9.00
C LEU A 54 -2.50 29.09 8.08
N LEU A 55 -3.41 28.18 7.74
CA LEU A 55 -3.19 27.12 6.76
C LEU A 55 -2.93 27.68 5.36
N GLU A 56 -3.72 28.65 4.91
CA GLU A 56 -3.55 29.30 3.60
C GLU A 56 -2.23 30.11 3.52
N ILE A 57 -1.87 30.82 4.60
CA ILE A 57 -0.59 31.52 4.69
C ILE A 57 0.59 30.54 4.68
N ASN A 58 0.48 29.42 5.38
CA ASN A 58 1.54 28.42 5.39
C ASN A 58 1.63 27.68 4.05
N GLN A 59 0.50 27.37 3.43
CA GLN A 59 0.45 26.76 2.10
C GLN A 59 1.09 27.69 1.07
N SER A 60 0.74 28.98 1.03
CA SER A 60 1.36 29.95 0.12
C SER A 60 2.86 30.14 0.38
N LYS A 61 3.31 30.12 1.64
CA LYS A 61 4.75 30.13 1.97
C LYS A 61 5.47 28.88 1.47
N ILE A 62 4.85 27.71 1.58
CA ILE A 62 5.39 26.46 1.08
C ILE A 62 5.44 26.48 -0.45
N GLU A 63 4.37 26.89 -1.12
CA GLU A 63 4.31 27.03 -2.58
C GLU A 63 5.37 28.00 -3.10
N LYS A 64 5.58 29.13 -2.41
CA LYS A 64 6.65 30.08 -2.74
C LYS A 64 8.03 29.47 -2.56
N LYS A 65 8.30 28.75 -1.45
CA LYS A 65 9.57 28.04 -1.26
C LYS A 65 9.81 26.97 -2.32
N ILE A 66 8.78 26.23 -2.71
CA ILE A 66 8.85 25.24 -3.79
C ILE A 66 9.16 25.92 -5.13
N PHE A 67 8.53 27.06 -5.41
CA PHE A 67 8.77 27.84 -6.61
C PHE A 67 10.20 28.39 -6.65
N ASP A 68 10.68 28.98 -5.56
CA ASP A 68 12.03 29.53 -5.45
C ASP A 68 13.10 28.43 -5.57
N PHE A 69 12.84 27.25 -4.99
CA PHE A 69 13.71 26.07 -5.14
C PHE A 69 13.72 25.52 -6.57
N LYS A 70 12.56 25.42 -7.23
CA LYS A 70 12.49 25.06 -8.66
C LYS A 70 13.26 26.05 -9.53
N ARG A 71 13.16 27.35 -9.22
CA ARG A 71 13.88 28.41 -9.93
C ARG A 71 15.39 28.30 -9.70
N SER A 72 15.85 28.04 -8.47
CA SER A 72 17.30 27.88 -8.20
C SER A 72 17.88 26.66 -8.92
N LEU A 73 17.14 25.55 -8.98
CA LEU A 73 17.51 24.36 -9.75
C LEU A 73 17.63 24.66 -11.26
N LEU A 74 16.67 25.38 -11.83
CA LEU A 74 16.70 25.83 -13.23
C LEU A 74 17.93 26.71 -13.53
N THR A 75 18.24 27.64 -12.62
CA THR A 75 19.35 28.58 -12.81
C THR A 75 20.72 27.89 -12.69
N GLN A 76 20.85 26.87 -11.82
CA GLN A 76 22.05 26.02 -11.74
C GLN A 76 22.22 25.14 -12.98
N CYS A 77 21.11 24.64 -13.56
CA CYS A 77 21.15 23.86 -14.79
C CYS A 77 21.51 24.68 -16.04
N GLU A 78 21.21 25.98 -16.09
CA GLU A 78 21.54 26.84 -17.24
C GLU A 78 23.02 27.27 -17.29
N GLN A 79 23.74 27.24 -16.16
CA GLN A 79 25.16 27.61 -16.09
C GLN A 79 26.13 26.48 -16.49
N ILE A 80 25.64 25.25 -16.67
CA ILE A 80 26.45 24.07 -16.97
C ILE A 80 26.19 23.67 -18.43
N GLY A 81 26.90 24.25 -19.40
CA GLY A 81 26.77 23.84 -20.82
C GLY A 81 26.93 22.32 -21.00
N ASP A 82 26.22 21.73 -21.99
CA ASP A 82 26.11 20.29 -22.37
C ASP A 82 25.80 19.26 -21.23
N GLY A 83 26.47 19.37 -20.08
CA GLY A 83 26.14 18.68 -18.84
C GLY A 83 24.75 18.99 -18.29
N SER A 84 24.18 20.18 -18.55
CA SER A 84 22.78 20.53 -18.23
C SER A 84 21.78 19.46 -18.68
N THR A 85 21.93 18.99 -19.92
CA THR A 85 21.04 18.00 -20.53
C THR A 85 21.26 16.64 -19.90
N ARG A 86 22.51 16.23 -19.69
CA ARG A 86 22.86 14.95 -19.04
C ARG A 86 22.33 14.86 -17.61
N TYR A 87 22.54 15.89 -16.79
CA TYR A 87 22.02 15.93 -15.41
C TYR A 87 20.48 15.97 -15.39
N LYS A 88 19.86 16.70 -16.31
CA LYS A 88 18.39 16.71 -16.46
C LYS A 88 17.85 15.33 -16.85
N ASN A 89 18.52 14.63 -17.76
CA ASN A 89 18.14 13.29 -18.19
C ASN A 89 18.34 12.26 -17.06
N LEU A 90 19.44 12.36 -16.32
CA LEU A 90 19.69 11.52 -15.14
C LEU A 90 18.64 11.76 -14.05
N ALA A 91 18.30 13.02 -13.75
CA ALA A 91 17.25 13.35 -12.79
C ALA A 91 15.87 12.85 -13.24
N LYS A 92 15.56 12.99 -14.54
CA LYS A 92 14.32 12.45 -15.13
C LYS A 92 14.27 10.93 -15.02
N LEU A 93 15.38 10.26 -15.30
CA LEU A 93 15.51 8.81 -15.23
C LEU A 93 15.32 8.31 -13.78
N LEU A 94 16.01 8.91 -12.81
CA LEU A 94 15.85 8.60 -11.40
C LEU A 94 14.40 8.79 -10.93
N LEU A 95 13.76 9.89 -11.33
CA LEU A 95 12.36 10.16 -11.01
C LEU A 95 11.42 9.08 -11.56
N LEU A 96 11.62 8.65 -12.81
CA LEU A 96 10.80 7.60 -13.43
C LEU A 96 11.00 6.25 -12.74
N VAL A 97 12.23 5.91 -12.37
CA VAL A 97 12.55 4.67 -11.64
C VAL A 97 11.93 4.66 -10.24
N VAL A 98 11.99 5.79 -9.51
CA VAL A 98 11.31 5.94 -8.22
C VAL A 98 9.79 5.83 -8.36
N LYS A 99 9.21 6.42 -9.43
CA LYS A 99 7.78 6.27 -9.72
C LYS A 99 7.39 4.82 -10.00
N MET A 100 8.21 4.06 -10.75
CA MET A 100 7.98 2.63 -10.96
C MET A 100 8.04 1.86 -9.65
N LYS A 101 9.04 2.13 -8.78
CA LYS A 101 9.12 1.50 -7.46
C LYS A 101 7.86 1.77 -6.63
N ASN A 102 7.42 3.02 -6.57
CA ASN A 102 6.25 3.40 -5.78
C ASN A 102 4.96 2.79 -6.34
N SER A 103 4.78 2.78 -7.66
CA SER A 103 3.59 2.18 -8.28
C SER A 103 3.55 0.68 -8.04
N LEU A 104 4.71 0.00 -8.07
CA LEU A 104 4.82 -1.43 -7.76
C LEU A 104 4.38 -1.75 -6.32
N LEU A 105 4.66 -0.86 -5.37
CA LEU A 105 4.36 -1.06 -3.94
C LEU A 105 2.94 -0.63 -3.55
N GLN A 106 2.40 0.43 -4.14
CA GLN A 106 1.22 1.13 -3.59
C GLN A 106 0.02 1.23 -4.52
N GLU A 107 0.19 1.09 -5.83
CA GLU A 107 -0.90 1.28 -6.77
C GLU A 107 -1.70 0.00 -6.99
N ALA A 108 -2.92 0.13 -7.52
CA ALA A 108 -3.75 -1.00 -7.91
C ALA A 108 -3.30 -1.65 -9.24
N LYS A 109 -2.38 -1.01 -9.96
CA LYS A 109 -1.79 -1.52 -11.19
C LYS A 109 -0.40 -0.93 -11.36
N PHE A 110 0.54 -1.75 -11.79
CA PHE A 110 1.91 -1.29 -12.02
C PHE A 110 1.96 -0.27 -13.17
N ASN A 111 2.45 0.92 -12.86
CA ASN A 111 2.69 1.97 -13.86
C ASN A 111 4.09 1.76 -14.46
N ASN A 112 4.14 1.04 -15.57
CA ASN A 112 5.37 0.71 -16.25
C ASN A 112 5.91 1.91 -17.07
N HIS A 113 7.06 2.45 -16.66
CA HIS A 113 7.72 3.54 -17.36
C HIS A 113 8.88 3.09 -18.27
N ILE A 114 9.02 1.79 -18.58
CA ILE A 114 10.09 1.23 -19.45
C ILE A 114 10.26 2.03 -20.74
N ASN A 115 9.17 2.25 -21.49
CA ASN A 115 9.22 2.99 -22.76
C ASN A 115 9.73 4.43 -22.60
N SER A 116 9.57 5.02 -21.42
CA SER A 116 10.06 6.36 -21.11
C SER A 116 11.52 6.38 -20.63
N ILE A 117 12.00 5.31 -20.00
CA ILE A 117 13.38 5.21 -19.49
C ILE A 117 14.35 4.66 -20.55
N LYS A 118 13.91 3.74 -21.42
CA LYS A 118 14.74 3.10 -22.46
C LYS A 118 15.57 4.08 -23.30
N PRO A 119 15.00 5.16 -23.88
CA PRO A 119 15.81 6.12 -24.63
C PRO A 119 16.81 6.90 -23.77
N LEU A 120 16.52 7.11 -22.49
CA LEU A 120 17.41 7.84 -21.56
C LEU A 120 18.59 7.00 -21.10
N ILE A 121 18.45 5.67 -21.12
CA ILE A 121 19.48 4.72 -20.66
C ILE A 121 20.53 4.49 -21.75
N LEU A 122 20.15 4.57 -23.02
CA LEU A 122 21.10 4.49 -24.15
C LEU A 122 22.21 5.56 -24.06
N GLU A 123 21.95 6.68 -23.40
CA GLU A 123 22.93 7.75 -23.18
C GLU A 123 23.95 7.40 -22.07
N LEU A 124 23.69 6.38 -21.24
CA LEU A 124 24.55 6.00 -20.11
C LEU A 124 25.60 4.95 -20.46
N ASP A 125 25.37 4.13 -21.50
CA ASP A 125 26.23 3.00 -21.89
C ASP A 125 26.52 2.05 -20.70
N ASP A 126 25.51 1.83 -19.85
CA ASP A 126 25.61 0.99 -18.66
C ASP A 126 24.94 -0.38 -18.91
N PRO A 127 25.73 -1.46 -19.05
CA PRO A 127 25.21 -2.78 -19.42
C PRO A 127 24.33 -3.39 -18.32
N GLU A 128 24.56 -3.05 -17.05
CA GLU A 128 23.74 -3.56 -15.94
C GLU A 128 22.36 -2.92 -15.94
N ILE A 129 22.30 -1.60 -16.21
CA ILE A 129 21.01 -0.89 -16.37
C ILE A 129 20.28 -1.42 -17.61
N GLU A 130 20.98 -1.63 -18.73
CA GLU A 130 20.38 -2.13 -19.96
C GLU A 130 19.79 -3.53 -19.78
N ASN A 131 20.55 -4.45 -19.17
CA ASN A 131 20.09 -5.79 -18.84
C ASN A 131 18.85 -5.75 -17.93
N ALA A 132 18.87 -4.92 -16.89
CA ALA A 132 17.74 -4.79 -15.97
C ALA A 132 16.47 -4.26 -16.66
N VAL A 133 16.60 -3.34 -17.61
CA VAL A 133 15.46 -2.86 -18.40
C VAL A 133 14.94 -3.92 -19.36
N ASN A 134 15.81 -4.69 -20.00
CA ASN A 134 15.39 -5.78 -20.89
C ASN A 134 14.62 -6.86 -20.12
N GLU A 135 15.07 -7.21 -18.91
CA GLU A 135 14.35 -8.13 -18.02
C GLU A 135 12.96 -7.59 -17.66
N LEU A 136 12.85 -6.29 -17.34
CA LEU A 136 11.56 -5.65 -17.07
C LEU A 136 10.63 -5.65 -18.30
N GLU A 137 11.18 -5.49 -19.50
CA GLU A 137 10.40 -5.44 -20.75
C GLU A 137 9.84 -6.83 -21.12
N GLY A 138 10.56 -7.90 -20.76
CA GLY A 138 10.12 -9.28 -20.92
C GLY A 138 8.91 -9.67 -20.05
N LEU A 139 8.60 -8.89 -19.01
CA LEU A 139 7.47 -9.16 -18.12
C LEU A 139 6.15 -8.70 -18.74
N LYS A 140 5.26 -9.66 -19.04
CA LYS A 140 3.95 -9.38 -19.66
C LYS A 140 2.95 -8.73 -18.72
N GLU A 141 2.91 -9.19 -17.46
CA GLU A 141 1.96 -8.72 -16.44
C GLU A 141 2.66 -8.77 -15.08
N ILE A 142 2.61 -7.65 -14.36
CA ILE A 142 3.26 -7.48 -13.06
C ILE A 142 2.15 -7.09 -12.07
N ASP A 143 1.83 -8.00 -11.16
CA ASP A 143 0.97 -7.69 -10.03
C ASP A 143 1.73 -6.78 -9.06
N THR A 144 1.05 -5.74 -8.59
CA THR A 144 1.54 -4.86 -7.51
C THR A 144 1.52 -5.58 -6.16
N LEU A 145 2.23 -5.04 -5.16
CA LEU A 145 2.17 -5.57 -3.79
C LEU A 145 0.73 -5.55 -3.24
N HIS A 146 -0.04 -4.53 -3.60
CA HIS A 146 -1.45 -4.43 -3.25
C HIS A 146 -2.28 -5.59 -3.85
N GLU A 147 -2.12 -5.88 -5.14
CA GLU A 147 -2.79 -7.00 -5.81
C GLU A 147 -2.34 -8.37 -5.27
N LEU A 148 -1.06 -8.50 -4.94
CA LEU A 148 -0.50 -9.68 -4.28
C LEU A 148 -1.10 -9.90 -2.90
N SER A 149 -1.25 -8.85 -2.09
CA SER A 149 -1.90 -8.91 -0.78
C SER A 149 -3.36 -9.34 -0.89
N LEU A 150 -4.11 -8.74 -1.83
CA LEU A 150 -5.51 -9.12 -2.08
C LEU A 150 -5.66 -10.55 -2.57
N SER A 151 -4.79 -10.99 -3.47
CA SER A 151 -4.83 -12.37 -3.99
C SER A 151 -4.37 -13.38 -2.94
N PHE A 152 -3.40 -13.04 -2.09
CA PHE A 152 -2.98 -13.86 -0.95
C PHE A 152 -4.14 -14.10 0.02
N GLU A 153 -4.87 -13.04 0.39
CA GLU A 153 -6.04 -13.13 1.26
C GLU A 153 -7.16 -13.99 0.65
N LYS A 154 -7.35 -13.93 -0.67
CA LYS A 154 -8.28 -14.83 -1.38
C LYS A 154 -7.81 -16.29 -1.29
N THR A 155 -6.52 -16.55 -1.46
CA THR A 155 -5.96 -17.91 -1.34
C THR A 155 -6.11 -18.46 0.08
N ILE A 156 -5.86 -17.66 1.12
CA ILE A 156 -6.12 -18.05 2.52
C ILE A 156 -7.61 -18.38 2.71
N ALA A 157 -8.53 -17.57 2.17
CA ALA A 157 -9.95 -17.83 2.28
C ALA A 157 -10.36 -19.17 1.66
N ILE A 158 -9.79 -19.51 0.49
CA ILE A 158 -10.01 -20.81 -0.17
C ILE A 158 -9.47 -21.96 0.68
N ILE A 159 -8.25 -21.84 1.20
CA ILE A 159 -7.64 -22.86 2.07
C ILE A 159 -8.50 -23.09 3.31
N ASN A 160 -8.95 -22.02 3.97
CA ASN A 160 -9.78 -22.09 5.17
C ASN A 160 -11.17 -22.66 4.87
N TYR A 161 -11.76 -22.32 3.73
CA TYR A 161 -13.00 -22.93 3.25
C TYR A 161 -12.81 -24.44 3.03
N ASN A 162 -11.74 -24.86 2.34
CA ASN A 162 -11.47 -26.26 2.03
C ASN A 162 -11.21 -27.11 3.28
N LYS A 163 -10.56 -26.54 4.30
CA LYS A 163 -10.31 -27.19 5.60
C LYS A 163 -11.50 -27.13 6.56
N GLY A 164 -12.47 -26.25 6.31
CA GLY A 164 -13.59 -26.01 7.22
C GLY A 164 -14.63 -27.12 7.22
N THR A 165 -15.27 -27.34 8.37
CA THR A 165 -16.50 -28.15 8.47
C THR A 165 -17.64 -27.53 7.67
N LEU A 166 -18.69 -28.29 7.33
CA LEU A 166 -19.87 -27.75 6.62
C LEU A 166 -20.45 -26.50 7.28
N PHE A 167 -20.48 -26.46 8.61
CA PHE A 167 -20.94 -25.30 9.38
C PHE A 167 -19.98 -24.10 9.24
N GLN A 168 -18.67 -24.33 9.26
CA GLN A 168 -17.67 -23.28 9.00
C GLN A 168 -17.72 -22.77 7.56
N LYS A 169 -18.00 -23.63 6.58
CA LYS A 169 -18.21 -23.26 5.17
C LYS A 169 -19.45 -22.38 4.97
N ILE A 170 -20.55 -22.70 5.68
CA ILE A 170 -21.76 -21.87 5.67
C ILE A 170 -21.47 -20.52 6.33
N ILE A 171 -20.85 -20.49 7.51
CA ILE A 171 -20.57 -19.23 8.21
C ILE A 171 -19.51 -18.40 7.48
N SER A 172 -18.51 -19.00 6.82
CA SER A 172 -17.47 -18.25 6.09
C SER A 172 -18.03 -17.46 4.90
N ASN A 173 -19.16 -17.89 4.33
CA ASN A 173 -19.87 -17.13 3.30
C ASN A 173 -20.58 -15.88 3.87
N TRP A 174 -20.88 -15.87 5.18
CA TRP A 174 -21.61 -14.80 5.85
C TRP A 174 -20.70 -13.88 6.69
N VAL A 175 -19.63 -14.41 7.28
CA VAL A 175 -18.68 -13.70 8.14
C VAL A 175 -17.25 -14.13 7.81
N LYS A 176 -16.44 -13.20 7.28
CA LYS A 176 -14.99 -13.39 7.14
C LYS A 176 -14.32 -13.34 8.51
N ILE A 177 -14.14 -14.49 9.16
CA ILE A 177 -13.40 -14.57 10.42
C ILE A 177 -11.91 -14.38 10.10
N ARG A 178 -11.36 -13.21 10.40
CA ARG A 178 -9.93 -12.93 10.34
C ARG A 178 -9.28 -13.42 11.63
N VAL A 179 -8.53 -14.52 11.57
CA VAL A 179 -7.68 -14.93 12.69
C VAL A 179 -6.49 -13.96 12.75
N LYS A 180 -6.35 -13.27 13.89
CA LYS A 180 -5.33 -12.22 14.08
C LYS A 180 -3.90 -12.78 14.09
N ASN A 181 -3.75 -14.08 14.40
CA ASN A 181 -2.47 -14.80 14.49
C ASN A 181 -2.35 -15.93 13.45
N ASP A 182 -2.78 -15.67 12.21
CA ASP A 182 -2.64 -16.66 11.15
C ASP A 182 -1.16 -16.79 10.75
N PRO A 183 -0.53 -17.98 10.88
CA PRO A 183 0.88 -18.17 10.52
C PRO A 183 1.17 -17.91 9.03
N LEU A 184 0.18 -18.01 8.14
CA LEU A 184 0.35 -17.65 6.73
C LEU A 184 0.44 -16.13 6.55
N ARG A 185 -0.32 -15.36 7.34
CA ARG A 185 -0.24 -13.89 7.32
C ARG A 185 1.09 -13.39 7.86
N ALA A 186 1.62 -14.02 8.90
CA ALA A 186 2.96 -13.72 9.40
C ALA A 186 4.03 -13.88 8.31
N LYS A 187 3.98 -14.98 7.54
CA LYS A 187 4.88 -15.21 6.40
C LYS A 187 4.73 -14.16 5.30
N PHE A 188 3.51 -13.66 5.05
CA PHE A 188 3.31 -12.60 4.07
C PHE A 188 3.93 -11.28 4.56
N THR A 189 3.77 -10.94 5.84
CA THR A 189 4.44 -9.78 6.45
C THR A 189 5.96 -9.89 6.38
N GLU A 190 6.54 -11.08 6.64
CA GLU A 190 7.99 -11.31 6.46
C GLU A 190 8.44 -11.06 5.02
N ILE A 191 7.64 -11.47 4.03
CA ILE A 191 7.92 -11.20 2.61
C ILE A 191 7.83 -9.69 2.32
N GLU A 192 6.81 -8.99 2.82
CA GLU A 192 6.66 -7.54 2.66
C GLU A 192 7.86 -6.76 3.25
N GLU A 193 8.28 -7.12 4.46
CA GLU A 193 9.45 -6.53 5.14
C GLU A 193 10.74 -6.79 4.35
N SER A 194 10.98 -8.04 3.97
CA SER A 194 12.18 -8.42 3.20
C SER A 194 12.24 -7.74 1.82
N VAL A 195 11.08 -7.54 1.16
CA VAL A 195 11.00 -6.78 -0.10
C VAL A 195 11.36 -5.31 0.11
N ASN A 196 10.88 -4.69 1.19
CA ASN A 196 11.22 -3.30 1.50
C ASN A 196 12.71 -3.12 1.79
N ASP A 197 13.32 -4.10 2.44
CA ASP A 197 14.74 -4.12 2.78
C ASP A 197 15.64 -4.59 1.61
N ASN A 198 15.05 -5.05 0.50
CA ASN A 198 15.72 -5.68 -0.64
C ASN A 198 16.49 -6.97 -0.28
N ASP A 199 16.05 -7.68 0.75
CA ASP A 199 16.59 -8.98 1.17
C ASP A 199 15.94 -10.13 0.38
N TRP A 200 16.46 -10.35 -0.84
CA TRP A 200 15.94 -11.39 -1.75
C TRP A 200 16.18 -12.82 -1.26
N GLN A 201 17.18 -13.04 -0.39
CA GLN A 201 17.46 -14.37 0.17
C GLN A 201 16.37 -14.75 1.17
N SER A 202 16.01 -13.83 2.07
CA SER A 202 14.91 -14.04 3.01
C SER A 202 13.56 -14.20 2.30
N VAL A 203 13.29 -13.42 1.24
CA VAL A 203 12.09 -13.62 0.40
C VAL A 203 12.05 -15.06 -0.14
N THR A 204 13.16 -15.55 -0.71
CA THR A 204 13.23 -16.89 -1.29
C THR A 204 13.02 -17.99 -0.23
N ALA A 205 13.60 -17.83 0.95
CA ALA A 205 13.45 -18.75 2.06
C ALA A 205 12.00 -18.82 2.56
N THR A 206 11.36 -17.67 2.80
CA THR A 206 9.97 -17.61 3.27
C THR A 206 9.01 -18.16 2.21
N VAL A 207 9.25 -17.85 0.94
CA VAL A 207 8.47 -18.40 -0.20
C VAL A 207 8.59 -19.92 -0.30
N SER A 208 9.78 -20.48 -0.15
CA SER A 208 10.01 -21.93 -0.22
C SER A 208 9.26 -22.70 0.88
N SER A 209 8.95 -22.02 1.98
CA SER A 209 8.18 -22.57 3.10
C SER A 209 6.66 -22.60 2.86
N LEU A 210 6.16 -22.00 1.77
CA LEU A 210 4.75 -22.01 1.36
C LEU A 210 4.47 -23.24 0.47
N THR A 211 4.32 -24.40 1.09
CA THR A 211 4.18 -25.69 0.38
C THR A 211 2.76 -26.04 -0.05
N ASN A 212 1.75 -25.25 0.33
CA ASN A 212 0.35 -25.55 0.00
C ASN A 212 0.09 -25.32 -1.51
N PRO A 213 -0.47 -26.31 -2.23
CA PRO A 213 -0.68 -26.21 -3.69
C PRO A 213 -1.57 -25.04 -4.12
N GLU A 214 -2.47 -24.57 -3.26
CA GLU A 214 -3.34 -23.41 -3.53
C GLU A 214 -2.52 -22.11 -3.74
N PHE A 215 -1.28 -22.05 -3.23
CA PHE A 215 -0.39 -20.91 -3.47
C PHE A 215 0.28 -20.93 -4.83
N LYS A 216 0.20 -22.00 -5.63
CA LYS A 216 0.96 -22.11 -6.90
C LYS A 216 0.73 -20.92 -7.84
N LEU A 217 -0.53 -20.50 -8.02
CA LEU A 217 -0.86 -19.34 -8.87
C LEU A 217 -0.38 -18.02 -8.25
N TRP A 218 -0.48 -17.89 -6.93
CA TRP A 218 0.00 -16.72 -6.21
C TRP A 218 1.53 -16.59 -6.28
N LEU A 219 2.26 -17.71 -6.16
CA LEU A 219 3.71 -17.76 -6.28
C LEU A 219 4.20 -17.34 -7.68
N ASN A 220 3.47 -17.72 -8.74
CA ASN A 220 3.79 -17.26 -10.08
C ASN A 220 3.66 -15.73 -10.22
N LYS A 221 2.61 -15.15 -9.62
CA LYS A 221 2.41 -13.68 -9.57
C LYS A 221 3.50 -12.99 -8.77
N LEU A 222 3.82 -13.53 -7.59
CA LEU A 222 4.89 -13.03 -6.73
C LEU A 222 6.25 -13.05 -7.43
N ASN A 223 6.55 -14.10 -8.21
CA ASN A 223 7.80 -14.20 -8.95
C ASN A 223 7.96 -13.03 -9.95
N GLY A 224 6.90 -12.67 -10.68
CA GLY A 224 6.91 -11.51 -11.57
C GLY A 224 7.19 -10.21 -10.82
N PHE A 225 6.57 -10.02 -9.65
CA PHE A 225 6.84 -8.88 -8.76
C PHE A 225 8.28 -8.86 -8.24
N ILE A 226 8.84 -9.99 -7.80
CA ILE A 226 10.23 -10.09 -7.30
C ILE A 226 11.20 -9.70 -8.41
N VAL A 227 11.05 -10.26 -9.61
CA VAL A 227 11.89 -9.92 -10.77
C VAL A 227 11.79 -8.43 -11.08
N ALA A 228 10.58 -7.86 -11.06
CA ALA A 228 10.39 -6.43 -11.29
C ALA A 228 11.08 -5.57 -10.22
N SER A 229 10.85 -5.86 -8.94
CA SER A 229 11.38 -5.10 -7.81
C SER A 229 12.92 -5.16 -7.75
N LYS A 230 13.49 -6.34 -8.01
CA LYS A 230 14.94 -6.54 -8.10
C LYS A 230 15.55 -5.68 -9.21
N ASN A 231 15.01 -5.75 -10.44
CA ASN A 231 15.57 -5.00 -11.57
C ASN A 231 15.40 -3.48 -11.41
N ILE A 232 14.27 -3.01 -10.88
CA ILE A 232 14.10 -1.58 -10.53
C ILE A 232 15.15 -1.13 -9.50
N SER A 233 15.46 -1.98 -8.52
CA SER A 233 16.47 -1.68 -7.49
C SER A 233 17.90 -1.66 -8.06
N ILE A 234 18.23 -2.55 -9.00
CA ILE A 234 19.51 -2.53 -9.74
C ILE A 234 19.65 -1.20 -10.49
N ILE A 235 18.64 -0.82 -11.28
CA ILE A 235 18.64 0.45 -12.02
C ILE A 235 18.83 1.61 -11.06
N TYR A 236 18.07 1.65 -9.96
CA TYR A 236 18.19 2.71 -8.96
C TYR A 236 19.60 2.81 -8.36
N TYR A 237 20.18 1.67 -7.95
CA TYR A 237 21.52 1.64 -7.34
C TYR A 237 22.61 2.10 -8.31
N HIS A 238 22.56 1.65 -9.57
CA HIS A 238 23.50 2.10 -10.59
C HIS A 238 23.34 3.59 -10.88
N LEU A 239 22.11 4.11 -10.98
CA LEU A 239 21.87 5.54 -11.19
C LEU A 239 22.43 6.42 -10.07
N LEU A 240 22.43 5.95 -8.82
CA LEU A 240 23.03 6.68 -7.71
C LEU A 240 24.56 6.85 -7.86
N GLN A 241 25.24 5.93 -8.55
CA GLN A 241 26.68 6.04 -8.80
C GLN A 241 27.03 7.21 -9.74
N TYR A 242 26.10 7.63 -10.60
CA TYR A 242 26.28 8.79 -11.48
C TYR A 242 26.00 10.14 -10.78
N ILE A 243 25.47 10.11 -9.56
CA ILE A 243 25.12 11.29 -8.76
C ILE A 243 26.13 11.53 -7.62
N SER A 244 26.85 10.49 -7.21
CA SER A 244 27.90 10.55 -6.17
C SER A 244 29.21 11.09 -6.71
#